data_AF-A0A7Z9G6S5-F1
#
_entry.id   AF-A0A7Z9G6S5-F1
#
_cell.length_a   1.000
_cell.length_b   1.000
_cell.length_c   1.000
_cell.angle_alpha   90.00
_cell.angle_beta   90.00
_cell.angle_gamma   90.00
#
_symmetry.space_group_name_H-M   'P 1'
#
loop_
_entity.id
_entity.type
_entity.pdbx_description
1 polymer ?
#
loop_
_entity_poly.entity_id
_entity_poly.type
_entity_poly.pdbx_seq_one_letter_code
_entity_poly.pdbx_strand_id
1 'polypeptide(L)'
;MKIRNAIKKIKSHFKKQGIDIDISYPTRSGNHRFTFQHDGQVGSFFANGHDGHSEGWEDAEGTNWHIRGINDVSDIQSDYHAGSFRDNITQICESLLPSPPKFPAGSLVRGKENKRAQRWGFSGAVGLVVEVQGGDYIKVR
;
A
#
# COMPACT_ATOMS: atom_id res chain seq x y z
N MET A 1 7.11 -11.21 -4.30
CA MET A 1 5.75 -11.42 -4.84
C MET A 1 5.82 -11.25 -6.35
N LYS A 2 5.17 -12.13 -7.13
CA LYS A 2 5.08 -12.01 -8.60
C LYS A 2 4.39 -10.72 -9.05
N ILE A 3 4.86 -10.10 -10.14
CA ILE A 3 4.32 -8.83 -10.65
C ILE A 3 2.82 -8.95 -10.95
N ARG A 4 2.37 -10.04 -11.59
CA ARG A 4 0.94 -10.27 -11.87
C ARG A 4 0.06 -10.21 -10.61
N ASN A 5 0.59 -10.70 -9.48
CA ASN A 5 -0.13 -10.69 -8.21
C ASN A 5 -0.09 -9.30 -7.58
N ALA A 6 1.00 -8.56 -7.73
CA ALA A 6 1.10 -7.17 -7.27
C ALA A 6 0.09 -6.27 -8.00
N ILE A 7 0.01 -6.36 -9.33
CA ILE A 7 -0.94 -5.61 -10.16
C ILE A 7 -2.40 -5.92 -9.75
N LYS A 8 -2.74 -7.21 -9.63
CA LYS A 8 -4.07 -7.64 -9.16
C LYS A 8 -4.38 -7.07 -7.76
N LYS A 9 -3.40 -7.06 -6.87
CA LYS A 9 -3.56 -6.55 -5.51
C LYS A 9 -3.78 -5.04 -5.47
N ILE A 10 -3.04 -4.28 -6.27
CA ILE A 10 -3.24 -2.82 -6.42
C ILE A 10 -4.66 -2.56 -6.89
N LYS A 11 -5.05 -3.09 -8.06
CA LYS A 11 -6.40 -2.87 -8.60
C LYS A 11 -7.49 -3.29 -7.62
N SER A 12 -7.34 -4.43 -6.95
CA SER A 12 -8.31 -4.88 -5.96
C SER A 12 -8.40 -3.98 -4.73
N HIS A 13 -7.28 -3.44 -4.23
CA HIS A 13 -7.24 -2.58 -3.06
C HIS A 13 -8.01 -1.28 -3.29
N PHE A 14 -7.71 -0.59 -4.39
CA PHE A 14 -8.37 0.66 -4.74
C PHE A 14 -9.84 0.44 -5.14
N LYS A 15 -10.14 -0.61 -5.90
CA LYS A 15 -11.52 -0.91 -6.32
C LYS A 15 -12.45 -1.21 -5.15
N LYS A 16 -11.95 -1.86 -4.08
CA LYS A 16 -12.74 -2.08 -2.85
C LYS A 16 -13.18 -0.78 -2.18
N GLN A 17 -12.47 0.32 -2.45
CA GLN A 17 -12.77 1.65 -1.93
C GLN A 17 -13.40 2.56 -2.98
N GLY A 18 -13.86 1.98 -4.11
CA GLY A 18 -14.57 2.71 -5.17
C GLY A 18 -13.68 3.47 -6.14
N ILE A 19 -12.36 3.26 -6.12
CA ILE A 19 -11.41 3.94 -6.99
C ILE A 19 -10.93 2.96 -8.07
N ASP A 20 -11.13 3.31 -9.34
CA ASP A 20 -10.47 2.59 -10.43
C ASP A 20 -9.10 3.22 -10.67
N ILE A 21 -8.06 2.38 -10.69
CA ILE A 21 -6.68 2.86 -10.76
C ILE A 21 -5.97 2.28 -11.98
N ASP A 22 -5.40 3.20 -12.76
CA ASP A 22 -4.61 2.85 -13.92
C ASP A 22 -3.15 2.62 -13.54
N ILE A 23 -2.60 1.54 -14.08
CA ILE A 23 -1.20 1.18 -13.92
C ILE A 23 -0.54 1.40 -15.27
N SER A 24 0.45 2.28 -15.29
CA SER A 24 1.32 2.49 -16.44
C SER A 24 2.37 1.39 -16.48
N TYR A 25 2.44 0.70 -17.61
CA TYR A 25 3.35 -0.42 -17.84
C TYR A 25 4.70 0.09 -18.39
N PRO A 26 5.80 -0.61 -18.08
CA PRO A 26 7.08 -0.35 -18.72
C PRO A 26 7.01 -0.43 -20.24
N THR A 27 7.78 0.42 -20.93
CA THR A 27 7.87 0.42 -22.39
C THR A 27 9.31 0.41 -22.85
N ARG A 28 9.57 -0.06 -24.07
CA ARG A 28 10.94 -0.24 -24.62
C ARG A 28 11.76 1.05 -24.67
N SER A 29 11.12 2.18 -24.90
CA SER A 29 11.77 3.50 -25.01
C SER A 29 11.50 4.41 -23.80
N GLY A 30 10.88 3.87 -22.74
CA GLY A 30 10.40 4.66 -21.62
C GLY A 30 10.93 4.17 -20.28
N ASN A 31 10.16 4.46 -19.23
CA ASN A 31 10.50 4.07 -17.86
C ASN A 31 10.34 2.55 -17.70
N HIS A 32 11.31 1.88 -17.08
CA HIS A 32 11.27 0.45 -16.79
C HIS A 32 10.44 0.10 -15.54
N ARG A 33 9.82 1.09 -14.88
CA ARG A 33 8.97 0.91 -13.69
C ARG A 33 7.50 0.74 -14.06
N PHE A 34 6.83 -0.16 -13.36
CA PHE A 34 5.38 -0.09 -13.21
C PHE A 34 5.06 1.09 -12.30
N THR A 35 4.10 1.93 -12.70
CA THR A 35 3.72 3.11 -11.91
C THR A 35 2.22 3.28 -11.85
N PHE A 36 1.74 3.81 -10.73
CA PHE A 36 0.33 4.19 -10.53
C PHE A 36 0.27 5.39 -9.61
N GLN A 37 -0.78 6.20 -9.75
CA GLN A 37 -0.87 7.48 -9.07
C GLN A 37 -2.15 7.57 -8.25
N HIS A 38 -2.03 8.14 -7.06
CA HIS A 38 -3.18 8.47 -6.21
C HIS A 38 -2.81 9.63 -5.29
N ASP A 39 -3.73 10.59 -5.14
CA ASP A 39 -3.61 11.74 -4.23
C ASP A 39 -2.25 12.49 -4.28
N GLY A 40 -1.80 12.81 -5.51
CA GLY A 40 -0.53 13.52 -5.72
C GLY A 40 0.74 12.71 -5.45
N GLN A 41 0.60 11.42 -5.11
CA GLN A 41 1.69 10.49 -4.90
C GLN A 41 1.76 9.43 -6.00
N VAL A 42 2.95 8.88 -6.22
CA VAL A 42 3.24 7.86 -7.22
C VAL A 42 3.80 6.63 -6.55
N GLY A 43 3.07 5.51 -6.63
CA GLY A 43 3.57 4.19 -6.32
C GLY A 43 4.33 3.60 -7.52
N SER A 44 5.51 3.04 -7.28
CA SER A 44 6.33 2.46 -8.33
C SER A 44 7.09 1.22 -7.89
N PHE A 45 7.36 0.30 -8.83
CA PHE A 45 8.13 -0.91 -8.60
C PHE A 45 8.70 -1.48 -9.91
N PHE A 46 9.67 -2.39 -9.80
CA PHE A 46 10.31 -3.08 -10.93
C PHE A 46 10.00 -4.57 -10.95
N ALA A 47 10.08 -5.16 -12.14
CA ALA A 47 10.27 -6.59 -12.32
C ALA A 47 11.76 -6.93 -12.12
N ASN A 48 12.08 -7.71 -11.09
CA ASN A 48 13.46 -8.03 -10.77
C ASN A 48 14.11 -8.87 -11.87
N GLY A 49 15.27 -8.43 -12.36
CA GLY A 49 16.00 -9.11 -13.44
C GLY A 49 15.30 -9.05 -14.80
N HIS A 50 14.33 -8.14 -14.98
CA HIS A 50 13.55 -8.04 -16.21
C HIS A 50 13.30 -6.57 -16.58
N ASP A 51 13.21 -6.29 -17.89
CA ASP A 51 12.91 -4.95 -18.43
C ASP A 51 11.44 -4.49 -18.27
N GLY A 52 10.57 -5.37 -17.75
CA GLY A 52 9.13 -5.16 -17.59
C GLY A 52 8.28 -5.10 -18.87
N HIS A 53 8.87 -5.26 -20.07
CA HIS A 53 8.15 -5.15 -21.35
C HIS A 53 8.31 -6.36 -22.28
N SER A 54 9.36 -7.17 -22.12
CA SER A 54 9.54 -8.41 -22.88
C SER A 54 8.70 -9.55 -22.29
N GLU A 55 8.46 -10.63 -23.02
CA GLU A 55 7.61 -11.72 -22.53
C GLU A 55 8.18 -12.34 -21.23
N GLY A 56 7.31 -12.64 -20.25
CA GLY A 56 7.69 -13.30 -19.00
C GLY A 56 7.83 -12.38 -17.78
N TRP A 57 7.60 -11.07 -17.93
CA TRP A 57 7.65 -10.13 -16.81
C TRP A 57 6.60 -10.42 -15.72
N GLU A 58 5.50 -11.09 -16.07
CA GLU A 58 4.39 -11.40 -15.16
C GLU A 58 4.83 -12.25 -13.96
N ASP A 59 5.79 -13.15 -14.21
CA ASP A 59 6.34 -14.11 -13.27
C ASP A 59 7.69 -13.68 -12.69
N ALA A 60 8.16 -12.48 -13.02
CA ALA A 60 9.26 -11.85 -12.31
C ALA A 60 8.86 -11.48 -10.87
N GLU A 61 9.82 -11.44 -9.96
CA GLU A 61 9.59 -10.96 -8.60
C GLU A 61 9.55 -9.43 -8.58
N GLY A 62 8.56 -8.84 -7.93
CA GLY A 62 8.51 -7.41 -7.71
C GLY A 62 9.57 -6.94 -6.72
N THR A 63 10.29 -5.88 -7.08
CA THR A 63 11.35 -5.27 -6.28
C THR A 63 11.26 -3.74 -6.31
N ASN A 64 12.05 -3.09 -5.45
CA ASN A 64 12.17 -1.63 -5.37
C ASN A 64 10.80 -0.94 -5.20
N TRP A 65 10.02 -1.42 -4.24
CA TRP A 65 8.73 -0.84 -3.89
C TRP A 65 8.95 0.59 -3.37
N HIS A 66 8.48 1.58 -4.10
CA HIS A 66 8.84 2.98 -3.87
C HIS A 66 7.63 3.90 -4.00
N ILE A 67 7.54 4.90 -3.11
CA ILE A 67 6.53 5.97 -3.14
C ILE A 67 7.24 7.31 -3.20
N ARG A 68 6.77 8.21 -4.06
CA ARG A 68 7.25 9.59 -4.15
C ARG A 68 6.12 10.57 -4.45
N GLY A 69 6.32 11.87 -4.25
CA GLY A 69 5.43 12.89 -4.80
C GLY A 69 5.47 12.93 -6.33
N ILE A 70 4.40 13.40 -6.96
CA ILE A 70 4.33 13.49 -8.43
C ILE A 70 5.38 14.45 -9.02
N ASN A 71 5.74 15.50 -8.28
CA ASN A 71 6.71 16.51 -8.70
C ASN A 71 8.13 16.24 -8.16
N ASP A 72 8.30 15.14 -7.42
CA ASP A 72 9.58 14.78 -6.84
C ASP A 72 10.47 14.11 -7.90
N VAL A 73 11.65 14.69 -8.11
CA VAL A 73 12.64 14.19 -9.06
C VAL A 73 13.87 13.74 -8.30
N SER A 74 14.31 12.51 -8.57
CA SER A 74 15.57 12.01 -8.05
C SER A 74 16.71 12.64 -8.85
N ASP A 75 17.74 13.12 -8.14
CA ASP A 75 18.93 13.68 -8.75
C ASP A 75 20.08 12.67 -8.69
N ILE A 76 20.60 12.33 -9.87
CA ILE A 76 21.68 11.36 -10.04
C ILE A 76 23.03 11.91 -9.58
N GLN A 77 23.20 13.24 -9.53
CA GLN A 77 24.47 13.87 -9.16
C GLN A 77 24.68 13.98 -7.65
N SER A 78 23.60 13.95 -6.87
CA SER A 78 23.63 14.18 -5.42
C SER A 78 23.25 12.95 -4.58
N ASP A 79 23.14 11.76 -5.20
CA ASP A 79 22.62 10.53 -4.58
C ASP A 79 21.27 10.75 -3.88
N TYR A 80 20.46 11.67 -4.44
CA TYR A 80 19.18 12.04 -3.88
C TYR A 80 18.06 11.20 -4.50
N HIS A 81 17.49 10.30 -3.70
CA HIS A 81 16.33 9.51 -4.06
C HIS A 81 15.07 10.07 -3.40
N ALA A 82 14.38 10.94 -4.12
CA ALA A 82 13.15 11.55 -3.65
C ALA A 82 12.06 10.50 -3.40
N GLY A 83 11.48 10.51 -2.20
CA GLY A 83 10.45 9.56 -1.78
C GLY A 83 10.90 8.64 -0.65
N SER A 84 10.27 7.47 -0.54
CA SER A 84 10.62 6.45 0.44
C SER A 84 10.35 5.05 -0.08
N PHE A 85 11.21 4.12 0.32
CA PHE A 85 11.07 2.72 -0.02
C PHE A 85 10.15 2.00 0.97
N ARG A 86 9.55 0.91 0.49
CA ARG A 86 8.70 -0.02 1.22
C ARG A 86 9.22 -1.43 1.00
N ASP A 87 8.85 -2.35 1.88
CA ASP A 87 9.29 -3.75 1.79
C ASP A 87 8.42 -4.55 0.81
N ASN A 88 7.16 -4.14 0.63
CA ASN A 88 6.21 -4.86 -0.20
C ASN A 88 5.07 -3.98 -0.71
N ILE A 89 4.32 -4.51 -1.68
CA ILE A 89 3.22 -3.78 -2.32
C ILE A 89 2.07 -3.42 -1.35
N THR A 90 1.85 -4.20 -0.29
CA THR A 90 0.79 -3.91 0.69
C THR A 90 1.09 -2.61 1.41
N GLN A 91 2.34 -2.42 1.84
CA GLN A 91 2.76 -1.18 2.49
C GLN A 91 2.64 0.02 1.54
N ILE A 92 2.86 -0.16 0.24
CA ILE A 92 2.58 0.90 -0.75
C ILE A 92 1.09 1.23 -0.77
N CYS A 93 0.23 0.23 -0.96
CA CYS A 93 -1.21 0.44 -1.04
C CYS A 93 -1.76 1.11 0.22
N GLU A 94 -1.35 0.66 1.40
CA GLU A 94 -1.77 1.25 2.69
C GLU A 94 -1.19 2.65 2.94
N SER A 95 -0.03 2.97 2.36
CA SER A 95 0.53 4.33 2.44
C SER A 95 -0.23 5.31 1.55
N LEU A 96 -0.63 4.88 0.35
CA LEU A 96 -1.34 5.71 -0.62
C LEU A 96 -2.82 5.85 -0.27
N LEU A 97 -3.46 4.76 0.12
CA LEU A 97 -4.87 4.71 0.45
C LEU A 97 -5.08 3.75 1.62
N PRO A 98 -5.05 4.26 2.87
CA PRO A 98 -5.26 3.44 4.05
C PRO A 98 -6.57 2.66 3.95
N SER A 99 -6.53 1.39 4.35
CA SER A 99 -7.73 0.56 4.41
C SER A 99 -8.78 1.19 5.34
N PRO A 100 -10.07 1.09 4.98
CA PRO A 100 -11.12 1.57 5.85
C PRO A 100 -11.11 0.77 7.16
N PRO A 101 -11.39 1.44 8.27
CA PRO A 101 -11.41 0.81 9.58
C PRO A 101 -12.46 -0.29 9.65
N LYS A 102 -12.10 -1.37 10.33
CA LYS A 102 -12.89 -2.61 10.36
C LYS A 102 -14.25 -2.45 11.03
N PHE A 103 -14.36 -1.56 12.02
CA PHE A 103 -15.60 -1.36 12.79
C PHE A 103 -16.08 0.09 12.62
N PRO A 104 -17.36 0.30 12.21
CA PRO A 104 -17.91 1.64 12.13
C PRO A 104 -18.18 2.24 13.51
N ALA A 105 -18.28 3.56 13.56
CA ALA A 105 -18.66 4.29 14.77
C ALA A 105 -20.03 3.83 15.27
N GLY A 106 -20.18 3.72 16.59
CA GLY A 106 -21.36 3.17 17.24
C GLY A 106 -21.37 1.64 17.35
N SER A 107 -20.36 0.93 16.81
CA SER A 107 -20.25 -0.52 17.00
C SER A 107 -19.82 -0.85 18.42
N LEU A 108 -20.49 -1.81 19.05
CA LEU A 108 -20.03 -2.40 20.29
C LEU A 108 -18.99 -3.48 19.96
N VAL A 109 -17.77 -3.34 20.48
CA VAL A 109 -16.66 -4.26 20.20
C VAL A 109 -16.12 -4.85 21.49
N ARG A 110 -15.66 -6.11 21.43
CA ARG A 110 -15.02 -6.81 22.56
C ARG A 110 -13.56 -7.10 22.24
N GLY A 111 -12.67 -6.74 23.16
CA GLY A 111 -11.25 -7.06 23.08
C GLY A 111 -11.02 -8.56 23.09
N LYS A 112 -10.27 -9.06 22.11
CA LYS A 112 -9.91 -10.49 22.03
C LYS A 112 -9.13 -10.91 23.27
N GLU A 113 -9.53 -12.01 23.89
CA GLU A 113 -8.84 -12.56 25.05
C GLU A 113 -7.54 -13.25 24.63
N ASN A 114 -6.42 -12.54 24.77
CA ASN A 114 -5.09 -13.09 24.52
C ASN A 114 -4.01 -12.32 25.30
N LYS A 115 -2.81 -12.90 25.40
CA LYS A 115 -1.66 -12.32 26.11
C LYS A 115 -1.27 -10.92 25.61
N ARG A 116 -1.51 -10.60 24.34
CA ARG A 116 -1.22 -9.26 23.78
C ARG A 116 -2.24 -8.24 24.31
N ALA A 117 -3.53 -8.52 24.21
CA ALA A 117 -4.58 -7.65 24.72
C ALA A 117 -4.48 -7.43 26.24
N GLN A 118 -4.06 -8.45 26.99
CA GLN A 118 -3.79 -8.32 28.43
C GLN A 118 -2.69 -7.30 28.71
N ARG A 119 -1.58 -7.33 27.96
CA ARG A 119 -0.49 -6.35 28.11
C ARG A 119 -0.91 -4.90 27.83
N TRP A 120 -1.89 -4.71 26.97
CA TRP A 120 -2.45 -3.40 26.63
C TRP A 120 -3.70 -3.03 27.45
N GLY A 121 -4.11 -3.88 28.40
CA GLY A 121 -5.19 -3.58 29.35
C GLY A 121 -6.63 -3.68 28.82
N PHE A 122 -6.87 -4.21 27.61
CA PHE A 122 -8.22 -4.26 27.01
C PHE A 122 -8.76 -5.70 26.81
N SER A 123 -8.10 -6.71 27.36
CA SER A 123 -8.54 -8.11 27.23
C SER A 123 -9.93 -8.33 27.81
N GLY A 124 -10.87 -8.83 27.00
CA GLY A 124 -12.24 -9.10 27.43
C GLY A 124 -13.10 -7.85 27.67
N ALA A 125 -12.51 -6.65 27.65
CA ALA A 125 -13.22 -5.40 27.79
C ALA A 125 -14.17 -5.18 26.61
N VAL A 126 -15.36 -4.67 26.90
CA VAL A 126 -16.36 -4.25 25.91
C VAL A 126 -16.34 -2.73 25.89
N GLY A 127 -16.38 -2.15 24.71
CA GLY A 127 -16.56 -0.71 24.59
C GLY A 127 -17.17 -0.31 23.26
N LEU A 128 -17.62 0.94 23.23
CA LEU A 128 -18.28 1.54 22.07
C LEU A 128 -17.24 2.24 21.21
N VAL A 129 -17.26 1.99 19.90
CA VAL A 129 -16.44 2.74 18.95
C VAL A 129 -16.97 4.17 18.86
N VAL A 130 -16.21 5.13 19.38
CA VAL A 130 -16.59 6.54 19.42
C VAL A 130 -16.02 7.35 18.26
N GLU A 131 -14.88 6.93 17.74
CA GLU A 131 -14.17 7.64 16.69
C GLU A 131 -13.43 6.63 15.81
N VAL A 132 -13.47 6.90 14.52
CA VAL A 132 -12.99 6.03 13.47
C VAL A 132 -11.95 6.82 12.68
N GLN A 133 -10.68 6.47 12.84
CA GLN A 133 -9.58 7.06 12.07
C GLN A 133 -9.15 6.09 10.96
N GLY A 134 -8.74 6.62 9.80
CA GLY A 134 -8.16 5.81 8.73
C GLY A 134 -6.84 5.19 9.18
N GLY A 135 -6.61 3.92 8.82
CA GLY A 135 -5.42 3.19 9.26
C GLY A 135 -5.58 2.58 10.67
N ASP A 136 -6.37 1.50 10.75
CA ASP A 136 -6.46 0.47 11.80
C ASP A 136 -6.75 0.84 13.27
N TYR A 137 -6.37 2.01 13.77
CA TYR A 137 -6.59 2.37 15.18
C TYR A 137 -7.98 2.97 15.38
N ILE A 138 -8.72 2.33 16.29
CA ILE A 138 -10.10 2.69 16.61
C ILE A 138 -10.15 3.12 18.07
N LYS A 139 -10.80 4.25 18.33
CA LYS A 139 -10.96 4.76 19.68
C LYS A 139 -12.21 4.16 20.30
N VAL A 140 -12.02 3.53 21.45
CA VAL A 140 -13.07 2.83 22.18
C VAL A 140 -13.23 3.46 23.56
N ARG A 141 -14.47 3.64 24.02
CA ARG A 141 -14.82 4.10 25.38
C ARG A 141 -15.77 3.13 26.06
#